data_AF-A0A1M4L8W5-F1
#
_entry.id   AF-A0A1M4L8W5-F1
#
_cell.length_a   1.000
_cell.length_b   1.000
_cell.length_c   1.000
_cell.angle_alpha   90.00
_cell.angle_beta   90.00
_cell.angle_gamma   90.00
#
_symmetry.space_group_name_H-M   'P 1'
#
loop_
_entity.id
_entity.type
_entity.pdbx_description
1 polymer ?
#
loop_
_entity_poly.entity_id
_entity_poly.type
_entity_poly.pdbx_seq_one_letter_code
_entity_poly.pdbx_strand_id
1 'polypeptide(L)' 'MDIAGISRWDDYSTALHTMLERTDTGYAPWTIIRANDKRRARLAANPAHTPYPAL' A
#
# COMPACT_ATOMS: atom_id res chain seq x y z
N MET A 1 -5.35 2.17 21.35
CA MET A 1 -4.21 2.66 20.54
C MET A 1 -3.09 1.67 20.77
N ASP A 2 -2.69 0.90 19.76
CA ASP A 2 -1.67 -0.15 19.90
C ASP A 2 -0.28 0.48 20.04
N ILE A 3 0.12 0.73 21.30
CA ILE A 3 1.38 1.42 21.66
C ILE A 3 2.61 0.63 21.16
N ALA A 4 2.55 -0.69 21.17
CA ALA A 4 3.62 -1.57 20.70
C ALA A 4 3.78 -1.60 19.17
N GLY A 5 2.73 -1.22 18.42
CA GLY A 5 2.79 -1.13 16.96
C GLY A 5 3.46 0.16 16.48
N ILE A 6 3.36 1.24 17.27
CA ILE A 6 3.93 2.55 16.94
C ILE A 6 5.46 2.52 17.02
N SER A 7 6.04 1.85 18.01
CA SER A 7 7.50 1.76 18.16
C SER A 7 8.18 0.95 17.06
N ARG A 8 7.44 0.09 16.36
CA ARG A 8 7.93 -0.77 15.27
C ARG A 8 7.54 -0.23 13.89
N TRP A 9 7.05 1.01 13.82
CA TRP A 9 6.61 1.62 12.57
C TRP A 9 7.69 1.58 11.48
N ASP A 10 8.94 1.86 11.84
CA ASP A 10 10.06 1.85 10.89
C ASP A 10 10.40 0.44 10.40
N ASP A 11 10.33 -0.57 11.26
CA ASP A 11 10.54 -1.98 10.88
C ASP A 11 9.49 -2.45 9.88
N TYR A 12 8.21 -2.14 10.15
CA TYR A 12 7.12 -2.49 9.25
C TYR A 12 7.20 -1.74 7.92
N SER A 13 7.62 -0.46 7.94
CA SER A 13 7.80 0.35 6.73
C SER A 13 8.92 -0.21 5.85
N THR A 14 10.06 -0.58 6.45
CA THR A 14 11.19 -1.20 5.75
C THR A 14 10.81 -2.55 5.15
N ALA A 15 10.10 -3.38 5.90
CA ALA A 15 9.62 -4.67 5.43
C ALA A 15 8.63 -4.53 4.25
N LEU A 16 7.74 -3.54 4.31
CA LEU A 16 6.79 -3.23 3.24
C LEU A 16 7.50 -2.78 1.95
N HIS A 17 8.49 -1.89 2.05
CA HIS A 17 9.29 -1.50 0.88
C HIS A 17 10.04 -2.69 0.27
N THR A 18 10.69 -3.50 1.10
CA THR A 18 11.41 -4.70 0.64
C THR A 18 10.48 -5.68 -0.06
N MET A 19 9.26 -5.85 0.44
CA MET A 19 8.26 -6.70 -0.18
C MET A 19 7.85 -6.17 -1.55
N LEU A 20 7.52 -4.88 -1.64
CA LEU A 20 7.13 -4.23 -2.89
C LEU A 20 8.25 -4.35 -3.92
N GLU A 21 9.48 -3.99 -3.58
CA GLU A 21 10.62 -4.07 -4.50
C GLU A 21 10.87 -5.47 -5.07
N ARG A 22 10.60 -6.52 -4.28
CA ARG A 22 10.90 -7.91 -4.68
C ARG A 22 9.73 -8.63 -5.35
N THR A 23 8.50 -8.17 -5.13
CA THR A 23 7.29 -8.90 -5.56
C THR A 23 6.37 -8.09 -6.47
N ASP A 24 6.63 -6.79 -6.65
CA ASP A 24 6.00 -5.98 -7.67
C ASP A 24 6.54 -6.39 -9.05
N THR A 25 5.71 -7.10 -9.80
CA THR A 25 6.06 -7.67 -11.09
C THR A 25 4.99 -7.30 -12.10
N GLY A 26 5.36 -7.15 -13.37
CA GLY A 26 4.41 -6.70 -14.41
C GLY A 26 3.20 -7.63 -14.63
N TYR A 27 3.29 -8.91 -14.25
CA TYR A 27 2.16 -9.84 -14.31
C TYR A 27 1.30 -9.83 -13.02
N ALA A 28 1.82 -9.31 -11.92
CA ALA A 28 1.14 -9.19 -10.63
C ALA A 28 1.56 -7.88 -9.92
N PRO A 29 1.04 -6.73 -10.38
CA PRO A 29 1.42 -5.43 -9.83
C PRO A 29 0.74 -5.16 -8.49
N TRP A 30 1.46 -4.52 -7.57
CA TRP A 30 0.92 -4.03 -6.31
C TRP A 30 0.33 -2.63 -6.48
N THR A 31 -0.85 -2.41 -5.89
CA THR A 31 -1.50 -1.08 -5.88
C THR A 31 -1.43 -0.45 -4.50
N ILE A 32 -0.72 0.67 -4.38
CA ILE A 32 -0.60 1.42 -3.11
C ILE A 32 -1.75 2.43 -3.00
N ILE A 33 -2.62 2.25 -2.00
CA ILE A 33 -3.76 3.14 -1.76
C ILE A 33 -3.54 3.95 -0.49
N ARG A 34 -3.53 5.28 -0.61
CA ARG A 34 -3.45 6.18 0.54
C ARG A 34 -4.76 6.17 1.34
N ALA A 35 -4.73 5.56 2.52
CA ALA A 35 -5.92 5.31 3.34
C ALA A 35 -6.28 6.42 4.36
N ASN A 36 -5.58 7.57 4.35
CA ASN A 36 -5.87 8.69 5.27
C ASN A 36 -7.32 9.19 5.15
N ASP A 37 -7.89 9.17 3.95
CA ASP A 37 -9.32 9.41 3.70
C ASP A 37 -9.99 8.09 3.31
N LYS A 38 -10.79 7.53 4.22
CA LYS A 38 -11.47 6.24 4.04
C LYS A 38 -12.45 6.23 2.87
N ARG A 39 -13.10 7.36 2.56
CA ARG A 39 -14.07 7.44 1.45
C ARG A 39 -13.33 7.34 0.12
N ARG A 40 -12.23 8.10 -0.02
CA ARG A 40 -11.40 8.08 -1.22
C ARG A 40 -10.66 6.75 -1.38
N ALA A 41 -10.19 6.16 -0.30
CA ALA A 41 -9.51 4.86 -0.32
C ALA A 41 -10.41 3.74 -0.86
N ARG A 42 -11.70 3.73 -0.46
CA ARG A 42 -12.67 2.74 -0.97
C ARG A 42 -12.95 2.88 -2.45
N LEU A 43 -12.98 4.11 -2.96
CA LEU A 43 -13.15 4.35 -4.39
C LEU A 43 -11.91 3.93 -5.18
N ALA A 44 -10.71 4.25 -4.67
CA ALA A 44 -9.45 3.87 -5.29
C ALA A 44 -9.18 2.35 -5.30
N ALA A 45 -9.79 1.60 -4.37
CA ALA A 45 -9.71 0.13 -4.35
C ALA A 45 -10.57 -0.54 -5.44
N ASN A 46 -11.48 0.21 -6.07
CA ASN A 46 -12.23 -0.31 -7.20
C ASN A 46 -11.35 -0.19 -8.46
N PRO A 47 -11.06 -1.29 -9.18
CA PRO A 47 -10.23 -1.27 -10.38
C PRO A 47 -10.68 -0.27 -11.45
N ALA A 48 -11.97 0.07 -11.50
CA ALA A 48 -12.52 1.07 -12.42
C ALA A 48 -12.13 2.52 -12.09
N HIS A 49 -11.61 2.79 -10.89
CA HIS A 49 -11.27 4.13 -10.41
C HIS A 49 -9.78 4.29 -10.05
N THR A 50 -8.96 3.26 -10.29
CA THR A 50 -7.51 3.30 -10.08
C THR A 50 -6.87 4.17 -11.16
N PRO A 51 -6.20 5.29 -10.81
CA PRO A 51 -5.65 6.20 -11.80
C PRO A 51 -4.27 5.78 -12.35
N TYR A 52 -3.67 4.71 -11.84
CA TYR A 52 -2.34 4.25 -12.27
C TYR A 52 -2.32 2.74 -12.54
N PRO A 53 -2.27 2.30 -13.81
CA PRO A 53 -1.57 1.06 -14.13
C PRO A 53 -0.07 1.30 -13.89
N ALA A 54 0.61 0.29 -13.37
CA ALA A 54 1.99 0.30 -12.90
C ALA A 54 2.98 1.09 -13.80
N LEU A 55 3.92 1.80 -13.15
CA LEU A 55 5.15 2.30 -13.79
C LEU A 55 6.02 1.13 -14.27
#